data_AF-A0A6N4DPA7-F1
#
_entry.id   AF-A0A6N4DPA7-F1
#
_cell.length_a   1.000
_cell.length_b   1.000
_cell.length_c   1.000
_cell.angle_alpha   90.00
_cell.angle_beta   90.00
_cell.angle_gamma   90.00
#
_symmetry.space_group_name_H-M   'P 1'
#
loop_
_entity.id
_entity.type
_entity.pdbx_description
1 polymer ?
#
loop_
_entity_poly.entity_id
_entity_poly.type
_entity_poly.pdbx_seq_one_letter_code
_entity_poly.pdbx_strand_id
1 'polypeptide(L)'
;MKTPPANLSWFADTFKQAAKQILQAWEDVGLDSPAEQPTVDVLCGAMDQLIDLLRKSEESGPDRLSGDPGAQPPDISEMGDYGLNILEELALMAEDLGIEDQSMAWELLAIALARWIAYHGGELSSISALVNGLAFLANNTEETDALEEIYTVMGDFINATSPATQQQPGDEYDQNPWHLLLLNRGIIATRIMSPRLMDAAYSEIAQLIPEDAGSFFREGMEQMELVDYPPEVREVIERYFNDWPGKRVLH
;
A
#
# COMPACT_ATOMS: atom_id res chain seq x y z
N MET A 1 -11.33 -1.04 -10.93
CA MET A 1 -11.03 -2.37 -10.36
C MET A 1 -11.52 -2.42 -8.92
N LYS A 2 -11.78 -3.59 -8.34
CA LYS A 2 -12.20 -3.71 -6.93
C LYS A 2 -10.99 -3.92 -6.03
N THR A 3 -11.04 -3.39 -4.81
CA THR A 3 -9.97 -3.65 -3.85
C THR A 3 -10.00 -5.12 -3.41
N PRO A 4 -8.84 -5.78 -3.23
CA PRO A 4 -8.80 -7.18 -2.84
C PRO A 4 -9.19 -7.33 -1.36
N PRO A 5 -9.94 -8.37 -0.96
CA PRO A 5 -10.49 -8.51 0.39
C PRO A 5 -9.41 -8.77 1.46
N ALA A 6 -9.68 -8.38 2.70
CA ALA A 6 -8.89 -8.76 3.88
C ALA A 6 -9.13 -10.23 4.27
N ASN A 7 -8.79 -11.18 3.41
CA ASN A 7 -9.14 -12.60 3.58
C ASN A 7 -7.98 -13.53 3.20
N LEU A 8 -7.49 -14.32 4.16
CA LEU A 8 -6.35 -15.23 3.95
C LEU A 8 -6.62 -16.37 2.95
N SER A 9 -7.87 -16.81 2.81
CA SER A 9 -8.19 -17.84 1.81
C SER A 9 -8.07 -17.28 0.40
N TRP A 10 -8.63 -16.09 0.17
CA TRP A 10 -8.47 -15.36 -1.10
C TRP A 10 -6.99 -15.08 -1.39
N PHE A 11 -6.24 -14.61 -0.38
CA PHE A 11 -4.80 -14.33 -0.51
C PHE A 11 -4.04 -15.60 -0.90
N ALA A 12 -4.23 -16.70 -0.18
CA ALA A 12 -3.52 -17.96 -0.44
C ALA A 12 -3.85 -18.56 -1.82
N ASP A 13 -5.11 -18.53 -2.24
CA ASP A 13 -5.51 -19.04 -3.56
C ASP A 13 -4.93 -18.20 -4.70
N THR A 14 -4.86 -16.87 -4.51
CA THR A 14 -4.26 -15.94 -5.47
C THR A 14 -2.74 -16.10 -5.51
N PHE A 15 -2.11 -16.19 -4.34
CA PHE A 15 -0.67 -16.40 -4.20
C PHE A 15 -0.24 -17.69 -4.88
N LYS A 16 -0.95 -18.78 -4.66
CA LYS A 16 -0.65 -20.09 -5.28
C LYS A 16 -0.68 -20.02 -6.81
N GLN A 17 -1.56 -19.22 -7.40
CA GLN A 17 -1.63 -19.03 -8.85
C GLN A 17 -0.45 -18.24 -9.38
N ALA A 18 -0.09 -17.14 -8.72
CA ALA A 18 1.06 -16.31 -9.07
C ALA A 18 2.39 -17.08 -8.89
N ALA A 19 2.55 -17.76 -7.75
CA ALA A 19 3.69 -18.61 -7.40
C ALA A 19 3.92 -19.71 -8.45
N LYS A 20 2.86 -20.38 -8.91
CA LYS A 20 3.00 -21.42 -9.95
C LYS A 20 3.64 -20.88 -11.23
N GLN A 21 3.24 -19.68 -11.64
CA GLN A 21 3.73 -19.08 -12.89
C GLN A 21 5.18 -18.62 -12.77
N ILE A 22 5.54 -17.95 -11.68
CA ILE A 22 6.93 -17.52 -11.46
C ILE A 22 7.87 -18.71 -11.26
N LEU A 23 7.44 -19.77 -10.58
CA LEU A 23 8.21 -21.00 -10.44
C LEU A 23 8.45 -21.68 -11.79
N GLN A 24 7.42 -21.75 -12.64
CA GLN A 24 7.57 -22.31 -13.98
C GLN A 24 8.53 -21.48 -14.83
N ALA A 25 8.40 -20.15 -14.82
CA ALA A 25 9.34 -19.27 -15.51
C ALA A 25 10.77 -19.44 -14.97
N TRP A 26 10.94 -19.53 -13.66
CA TRP A 26 12.23 -19.75 -13.00
C TRP A 26 12.89 -21.06 -13.44
N GLU A 27 12.13 -22.16 -13.46
CA GLU A 27 12.59 -23.48 -13.94
C GLU A 27 13.01 -23.44 -15.42
N ASP A 28 12.26 -22.71 -16.25
CA ASP A 28 12.52 -22.61 -17.69
C ASP A 28 13.82 -21.84 -18.02
N VAL A 29 14.21 -20.84 -17.21
CA VAL A 29 15.46 -20.10 -17.42
C VAL A 29 16.68 -20.91 -16.92
N GLY A 30 16.50 -21.80 -15.95
CA GLY A 30 17.54 -22.74 -15.50
C GLY A 30 18.83 -22.07 -15.00
N LEU A 31 18.71 -20.88 -14.38
CA LEU A 31 19.86 -20.12 -13.91
C LEU A 31 20.47 -20.74 -12.65
N ASP A 32 21.81 -20.81 -12.63
CA ASP A 32 22.57 -20.96 -11.39
C ASP A 32 22.45 -19.64 -10.61
N SER A 33 21.51 -19.59 -9.66
CA SER A 33 21.39 -18.44 -8.77
C SER A 33 22.69 -18.26 -7.95
N PRO A 34 23.17 -17.03 -7.76
CA PRO A 34 24.27 -16.78 -6.82
C PRO A 34 23.90 -17.34 -5.45
N ALA A 35 24.82 -18.05 -4.79
CA ALA A 35 24.56 -18.76 -3.52
C ALA A 35 24.08 -17.86 -2.36
N GLU A 36 24.14 -16.53 -2.52
CA GLU A 36 23.80 -15.53 -1.51
C GLU A 36 22.40 -14.91 -1.68
N GLN A 37 21.73 -15.11 -2.82
CA GLN A 37 20.37 -14.59 -3.04
C GLN A 37 19.32 -15.69 -2.83
N PRO A 38 18.20 -15.39 -2.15
CA PRO A 38 17.12 -16.35 -2.03
C PRO A 38 16.57 -16.68 -3.41
N THR A 39 16.26 -17.95 -3.64
CA THR A 39 15.67 -18.42 -4.89
C THR A 39 14.14 -18.34 -4.82
N VAL A 40 13.47 -18.33 -5.98
CA VAL A 40 12.01 -18.25 -6.08
C VAL A 40 11.33 -19.36 -5.26
N ASP A 41 11.86 -20.59 -5.27
CA ASP A 41 11.33 -21.71 -4.50
C ASP A 41 11.43 -21.52 -2.99
N VAL A 42 12.52 -20.90 -2.51
CA VAL A 42 12.71 -20.59 -1.09
C VAL A 42 11.72 -19.53 -0.64
N LEU A 43 11.53 -18.46 -1.43
CA LEU A 43 10.57 -17.40 -1.14
C LEU A 43 9.13 -17.90 -1.16
N CYS A 44 8.76 -18.71 -2.17
CA CYS A 44 7.43 -19.31 -2.23
C CYS A 44 7.18 -20.24 -1.03
N GLY A 45 8.16 -21.07 -0.67
CA GLY A 45 8.07 -21.94 0.51
C GLY A 45 7.98 -21.18 1.83
N ALA A 46 8.67 -20.05 1.96
CA ALA A 46 8.57 -19.17 3.12
C ALA A 46 7.18 -18.53 3.24
N MET A 47 6.60 -18.06 2.13
CA MET A 47 5.25 -17.51 2.11
C MET A 47 4.20 -18.58 2.46
N ASP A 48 4.33 -19.81 1.96
CA ASP A 48 3.43 -20.92 2.33
C ASP A 48 3.46 -21.20 3.84
N GLN A 49 4.66 -21.21 4.44
CA GLN A 49 4.81 -21.34 5.90
C GLN A 49 4.17 -20.18 6.65
N LEU A 50 4.36 -18.95 6.15
CA LEU A 50 3.76 -17.75 6.74
C LEU A 50 2.22 -17.82 6.69
N ILE A 51 1.64 -18.18 5.54
CA ILE A 51 0.18 -18.34 5.39
C ILE A 51 -0.36 -19.33 6.43
N ASP A 52 0.34 -20.45 6.66
CA ASP A 52 -0.07 -21.43 7.67
C ASP A 52 0.06 -20.90 9.10
N LEU A 53 1.05 -20.05 9.40
CA LEU A 53 1.15 -19.37 10.69
C LEU A 53 0.02 -18.36 10.89
N LEU A 54 -0.31 -17.56 9.87
CA LEU A 54 -1.41 -16.59 9.90
C LEU A 54 -2.78 -17.28 10.07
N ARG A 55 -3.02 -18.42 9.41
CA ARG A 55 -4.24 -19.20 9.63
C ARG A 55 -4.36 -19.72 11.07
N LYS A 56 -3.25 -20.22 11.64
CA LYS A 56 -3.23 -20.69 13.02
C LYS A 56 -3.48 -19.56 14.02
N SER A 57 -3.04 -18.33 13.72
CA SER A 57 -3.32 -17.18 14.57
C SER A 57 -4.81 -16.78 14.52
N GLU A 58 -5.46 -16.81 13.35
CA GLU A 58 -6.92 -16.62 13.23
C GLU A 58 -7.72 -17.66 14.03
N GLU A 59 -7.36 -18.94 13.89
CA GLU A 59 -8.05 -20.06 14.55
C GLU A 59 -7.90 -20.06 16.07
N SER A 60 -6.80 -19.49 16.57
CA SER A 60 -6.53 -19.43 18.01
C SER A 60 -7.43 -18.40 18.71
N GLY A 61 -7.88 -17.37 17.99
CA GLY A 61 -8.69 -16.27 18.53
C GLY A 61 -7.99 -15.50 19.67
N PRO A 62 -8.54 -14.35 20.10
CA PRO A 62 -7.98 -13.60 21.23
C PRO A 62 -8.06 -14.35 22.58
N ASP A 63 -8.82 -15.44 22.67
CA ASP A 63 -9.28 -16.05 23.93
C ASP A 63 -8.55 -17.36 24.33
N ARG A 64 -7.64 -17.89 23.50
CA ARG A 64 -6.83 -19.08 23.85
C ARG A 64 -5.45 -18.78 24.46
N LEU A 65 -5.12 -17.51 24.68
CA LEU A 65 -3.93 -17.08 25.43
C LEU A 65 -3.96 -17.45 26.93
N SER A 66 -5.01 -18.13 27.40
CA SER A 66 -5.18 -18.52 28.80
C SER A 66 -4.63 -19.91 29.16
N GLY A 67 -4.00 -20.62 28.22
CA GLY A 67 -3.50 -22.00 28.43
C GLY A 67 -2.00 -22.12 28.79
N ASP A 68 -1.18 -21.16 28.36
CA ASP A 68 0.26 -21.13 28.61
C ASP A 68 0.71 -19.68 28.92
N PRO A 69 1.02 -19.35 30.19
CA PRO A 69 1.45 -18.00 30.58
C PRO A 69 2.76 -17.53 29.93
N GLY A 70 3.47 -18.41 29.21
CA GLY A 70 4.74 -18.11 28.54
C GLY A 70 4.67 -18.03 27.00
N ALA A 71 3.54 -18.38 26.38
CA ALA A 71 3.40 -18.30 24.92
C ALA A 71 2.99 -16.88 24.52
N GLN A 72 3.97 -16.09 24.06
CA GLN A 72 3.69 -14.79 23.47
C GLN A 72 2.85 -14.99 22.20
N PRO A 73 1.72 -14.28 22.03
CA PRO A 73 0.96 -14.37 20.79
C PRO A 73 1.89 -14.07 19.60
N PRO A 74 1.69 -14.74 18.46
CA PRO A 74 2.44 -14.43 17.26
C PRO A 74 2.31 -12.93 16.92
N ASP A 75 3.43 -12.26 16.70
CA ASP A 75 3.44 -10.84 16.36
C ASP A 75 2.96 -10.67 14.91
N ILE A 76 1.73 -10.18 14.78
CA ILE A 76 1.05 -9.98 13.49
C ILE A 76 1.80 -8.95 12.64
N SER A 77 2.41 -7.96 13.27
CA SER A 77 3.21 -6.93 12.58
C SER A 77 4.47 -7.56 11.99
N GLU A 78 5.21 -8.34 12.78
CA GLU A 78 6.44 -9.01 12.30
C GLU A 78 6.14 -10.01 11.17
N MET A 79 5.09 -10.82 11.33
CA MET A 79 4.63 -11.75 10.31
C MET A 79 4.19 -11.03 9.04
N GLY A 80 3.48 -9.92 9.22
CA GLY A 80 2.98 -9.09 8.14
C GLY A 80 4.10 -8.46 7.33
N ASP A 81 5.05 -7.79 8.01
CA ASP A 81 6.22 -7.17 7.39
C ASP A 81 7.08 -8.21 6.65
N TYR A 82 7.28 -9.39 7.24
CA TYR A 82 7.99 -10.47 6.57
C TYR A 82 7.29 -10.91 5.27
N GLY A 83 5.96 -11.05 5.30
CA GLY A 83 5.19 -11.39 4.11
C GLY A 83 5.23 -10.32 3.02
N LEU A 84 5.13 -9.04 3.41
CA LEU A 84 5.21 -7.92 2.47
C LEU A 84 6.58 -7.85 1.78
N ASN A 85 7.67 -8.07 2.52
CA ASN A 85 9.02 -8.12 1.95
C ASN A 85 9.17 -9.29 0.96
N ILE A 86 8.63 -10.48 1.26
CA ILE A 86 8.64 -11.61 0.32
C ILE A 86 7.87 -11.26 -0.97
N LEU A 87 6.72 -10.60 -0.86
CA LEU A 87 5.94 -10.21 -2.04
C LEU A 87 6.68 -9.18 -2.89
N GLU A 88 7.39 -8.23 -2.27
CA GLU A 88 8.24 -7.26 -2.98
C GLU A 88 9.38 -7.96 -3.72
N GLU A 89 10.10 -8.87 -3.06
CA GLU A 89 11.18 -9.66 -3.71
C GLU A 89 10.65 -10.51 -4.87
N LEU A 90 9.51 -11.20 -4.70
CA LEU A 90 8.89 -12.00 -5.75
C LEU A 90 8.40 -11.14 -6.93
N ALA A 91 7.90 -9.93 -6.67
CA ALA A 91 7.49 -9.00 -7.72
C ALA A 91 8.69 -8.57 -8.57
N LEU A 92 9.82 -8.23 -7.95
CA LEU A 92 11.06 -7.87 -8.64
C LEU A 92 11.59 -9.04 -9.48
N MET A 93 11.61 -10.25 -8.91
CA MET A 93 12.04 -11.45 -9.65
C MET A 93 11.11 -11.76 -10.83
N ALA A 94 9.80 -11.55 -10.69
CA ALA A 94 8.85 -11.75 -11.79
C ALA A 94 9.09 -10.75 -12.95
N GLU A 95 9.45 -9.50 -12.62
CA GLU A 95 9.82 -8.50 -13.60
C GLU A 95 11.11 -8.87 -14.34
N ASP A 96 12.15 -9.30 -13.61
CA ASP A 96 13.43 -9.75 -14.18
C ASP A 96 13.28 -10.96 -15.11
N LEU A 97 12.32 -11.86 -14.79
CA LEU A 97 11.97 -13.01 -15.62
C LEU A 97 11.11 -12.63 -16.84
N GLY A 98 10.73 -11.37 -16.99
CA GLY A 98 9.92 -10.88 -18.11
C GLY A 98 8.51 -11.46 -18.13
N ILE A 99 7.94 -11.78 -16.96
CA ILE A 99 6.58 -12.30 -16.86
C ILE A 99 5.61 -11.13 -17.07
N GLU A 100 5.26 -10.89 -18.33
CA GLU A 100 4.25 -9.91 -18.72
C GLU A 100 2.89 -10.22 -18.02
N ASP A 101 2.11 -9.18 -17.72
CA ASP A 101 0.78 -9.23 -17.09
C ASP A 101 0.70 -9.60 -15.59
N GLN A 102 1.82 -9.79 -14.87
CA GLN A 102 1.79 -10.24 -13.46
C GLN A 102 2.15 -9.22 -12.37
N SER A 103 2.68 -8.04 -12.71
CA SER A 103 2.92 -6.96 -11.74
C SER A 103 1.66 -6.67 -10.90
N MET A 104 0.48 -6.66 -11.54
CA MET A 104 -0.81 -6.46 -10.87
C MET A 104 -1.16 -7.56 -9.85
N ALA A 105 -0.80 -8.82 -10.10
CA ALA A 105 -1.14 -9.91 -9.17
C ALA A 105 -0.40 -9.75 -7.83
N TRP A 106 0.89 -9.40 -7.89
CA TRP A 106 1.73 -9.17 -6.72
C TRP A 106 1.30 -7.93 -5.93
N GLU A 107 0.96 -6.85 -6.63
CA GLU A 107 0.39 -5.64 -6.02
C GLU A 107 -0.92 -5.92 -5.27
N LEU A 108 -1.84 -6.67 -5.89
CA LEU A 108 -3.10 -7.06 -5.26
C LEU A 108 -2.89 -7.96 -4.04
N LEU A 109 -1.90 -8.85 -4.09
CA LEU A 109 -1.51 -9.68 -2.95
C LEU A 109 -0.98 -8.83 -1.80
N ALA A 110 -0.11 -7.86 -2.08
CA ALA A 110 0.42 -6.95 -1.08
C ALA A 110 -0.71 -6.18 -0.38
N ILE A 111 -1.65 -5.62 -1.16
CA ILE A 111 -2.81 -4.91 -0.61
C ILE A 111 -3.67 -5.84 0.25
N ALA A 112 -3.95 -7.07 -0.20
CA ALA A 112 -4.76 -8.01 0.56
C ALA A 112 -4.13 -8.40 1.90
N LEU A 113 -2.81 -8.66 1.90
CA LEU A 113 -2.07 -8.97 3.12
C LEU A 113 -2.05 -7.77 4.07
N ALA A 114 -1.76 -6.57 3.57
CA ALA A 114 -1.79 -5.34 4.39
C ALA A 114 -3.16 -5.06 5.00
N ARG A 115 -4.25 -5.29 4.25
CA ARG A 115 -5.61 -5.17 4.79
C ARG A 115 -5.86 -6.19 5.88
N TRP A 116 -5.37 -7.42 5.72
CA TRP A 116 -5.51 -8.46 6.73
C TRP A 116 -4.74 -8.10 8.01
N ILE A 117 -3.51 -7.60 7.89
CA ILE A 117 -2.68 -7.12 9.01
C ILE A 117 -3.41 -6.00 9.77
N ALA A 118 -3.84 -4.96 9.05
CA ALA A 118 -4.54 -3.81 9.63
C ALA A 118 -5.86 -4.23 10.32
N TYR A 119 -6.63 -5.13 9.70
CA TYR A 119 -7.86 -5.66 10.28
C TYR A 119 -7.64 -6.40 11.61
N HIS A 120 -6.48 -7.04 11.77
CA HIS A 120 -6.10 -7.74 13.00
C HIS A 120 -5.28 -6.88 13.97
N GLY A 121 -5.17 -5.57 13.71
CA GLY A 121 -4.49 -4.62 14.59
C GLY A 121 -2.96 -4.70 14.56
N GLY A 122 -2.38 -5.28 13.50
CA GLY A 122 -0.95 -5.21 13.25
C GLY A 122 -0.54 -3.86 12.66
N GLU A 123 0.75 -3.54 12.78
CA GLU A 123 1.37 -2.36 12.20
C GLU A 123 2.03 -2.71 10.85
N LEU A 124 2.06 -1.74 9.93
CA LEU A 124 2.71 -1.85 8.63
C LEU A 124 4.03 -1.08 8.65
N SER A 125 5.15 -1.75 8.43
CA SER A 125 6.46 -1.08 8.35
C SER A 125 6.98 -1.00 6.92
N SER A 126 6.71 -2.01 6.09
CA SER A 126 7.11 -2.08 4.67
C SER A 126 5.95 -1.72 3.75
N ILE A 127 5.81 -0.42 3.41
CA ILE A 127 4.63 0.07 2.65
C ILE A 127 4.90 0.42 1.18
N SER A 128 6.14 0.35 0.69
CA SER A 128 6.49 0.75 -0.69
C SER A 128 5.67 0.03 -1.75
N ALA A 129 5.65 -1.31 -1.70
CA ALA A 129 4.86 -2.13 -2.61
C ALA A 129 3.34 -1.84 -2.51
N LEU A 130 2.85 -1.49 -1.32
CA LEU A 130 1.45 -1.14 -1.10
C LEU A 130 1.07 0.17 -1.80
N VAL A 131 1.94 1.18 -1.67
CA VAL A 131 1.72 2.49 -2.28
C VAL A 131 1.71 2.38 -3.80
N ASN A 132 2.64 1.61 -4.37
CA ASN A 132 2.69 1.34 -5.80
C ASN A 132 1.42 0.62 -6.29
N GLY A 133 1.01 -0.46 -5.61
CA GLY A 133 -0.20 -1.18 -5.97
C GLY A 133 -1.48 -0.34 -5.86
N LEU A 134 -1.58 0.52 -4.84
CA LEU A 134 -2.71 1.44 -4.68
C LEU A 134 -2.73 2.52 -5.78
N ALA A 135 -1.57 3.05 -6.15
CA ALA A 135 -1.44 4.00 -7.26
C ALA A 135 -1.84 3.34 -8.58
N PHE A 136 -1.38 2.12 -8.85
CA PHE A 136 -1.79 1.35 -10.01
C PHE A 136 -3.30 1.12 -10.06
N LEU A 137 -3.89 0.66 -8.95
CA LEU A 137 -5.35 0.46 -8.85
C LEU A 137 -6.13 1.75 -9.11
N ALA A 138 -5.70 2.86 -8.51
CA ALA A 138 -6.35 4.15 -8.67
C ALA A 138 -6.26 4.66 -10.11
N ASN A 139 -5.09 4.55 -10.74
CA ASN A 139 -4.86 4.99 -12.12
C ASN A 139 -5.70 4.18 -13.13
N ASN A 140 -5.97 2.91 -12.84
CA ASN A 140 -6.79 2.03 -13.68
C ASN A 140 -8.28 1.97 -13.25
N THR A 141 -8.75 2.92 -12.44
CA THR A 141 -10.14 2.96 -11.95
C THR A 141 -10.80 4.29 -12.29
N GLU A 142 -11.92 4.24 -13.01
CA GLU A 142 -12.73 5.43 -13.35
C GLU A 142 -14.00 5.54 -12.49
N GLU A 143 -14.56 4.40 -12.04
CA GLU A 143 -15.82 4.40 -11.28
C GLU A 143 -15.64 5.05 -9.90
N THR A 144 -16.47 6.05 -9.60
CA THR A 144 -16.42 6.83 -8.36
C THR A 144 -16.53 5.97 -7.12
N ASP A 145 -17.49 5.03 -7.08
CA ASP A 145 -17.68 4.12 -5.93
C ASP A 145 -16.44 3.27 -5.65
N ALA A 146 -15.73 2.85 -6.69
CA ALA A 146 -14.49 2.07 -6.56
C ALA A 146 -13.31 2.95 -6.11
N LEU A 147 -13.24 4.21 -6.56
CA LEU A 147 -12.27 5.18 -6.03
C LEU A 147 -12.52 5.50 -4.55
N GLU A 148 -13.79 5.61 -4.13
CA GLU A 148 -14.13 5.77 -2.70
C GLU A 148 -13.67 4.56 -1.87
N GLU A 149 -13.82 3.34 -2.39
CA GLU A 149 -13.31 2.13 -1.73
C GLU A 149 -11.78 2.19 -1.56
N ILE A 150 -11.04 2.55 -2.62
CA ILE A 150 -9.58 2.72 -2.57
C ILE A 150 -9.21 3.81 -1.55
N TYR A 151 -9.90 4.96 -1.58
CA TYR A 151 -9.69 6.05 -0.63
C TYR A 151 -9.84 5.60 0.83
N THR A 152 -10.86 4.79 1.12
CA THR A 152 -11.07 4.22 2.46
C THR A 152 -9.94 3.27 2.84
N VAL A 153 -9.57 2.33 1.97
CA VAL A 153 -8.46 1.39 2.22
C VAL A 153 -7.15 2.12 2.48
N MET A 154 -6.85 3.19 1.74
CA MET A 154 -5.67 4.01 1.98
C MET A 154 -5.71 4.68 3.36
N GLY A 155 -6.89 5.10 3.83
CA GLY A 155 -7.06 5.61 5.19
C GLY A 155 -6.79 4.56 6.27
N ASP A 156 -7.21 3.32 6.04
CA ASP A 156 -6.92 2.21 6.96
C ASP A 156 -5.41 1.94 7.04
N PHE A 157 -4.71 1.97 5.90
CA PHE A 157 -3.25 1.81 5.85
C PHE A 157 -2.52 2.99 6.51
N ILE A 158 -3.04 4.20 6.35
CA ILE A 158 -2.53 5.38 7.05
C ILE A 158 -2.54 5.12 8.57
N ASN A 159 -3.68 4.68 9.09
CA ASN A 159 -3.80 4.41 10.52
C ASN A 159 -2.96 3.22 11.00
N ALA A 160 -2.74 2.23 10.14
CA ALA A 160 -1.97 1.02 10.47
C ALA A 160 -0.45 1.17 10.26
N THR A 161 0.03 2.24 9.61
CA THR A 161 1.47 2.42 9.35
C THR A 161 2.21 2.74 10.65
N SER A 162 3.30 2.02 10.92
CA SER A 162 4.07 2.15 12.15
C SER A 162 4.66 3.56 12.31
N PRO A 163 4.77 4.10 13.54
CA PRO A 163 5.37 5.42 13.76
C PRO A 163 6.82 5.53 13.26
N ALA A 164 7.56 4.41 13.26
CA ALA A 164 8.92 4.36 12.74
C ALA A 164 8.94 4.62 11.24
N THR A 165 8.05 3.98 10.47
CA THR A 165 7.93 4.17 9.02
C THR A 165 7.47 5.58 8.67
N GLN A 166 6.58 6.17 9.46
CA GLN A 166 6.15 7.56 9.25
C GLN A 166 7.30 8.58 9.38
N GLN A 167 8.35 8.25 10.14
CA GLN A 167 9.51 9.12 10.38
C GLN A 167 10.73 8.79 9.51
N GLN A 168 10.63 7.77 8.64
CA GLN A 168 11.72 7.43 7.74
C GLN A 168 11.97 8.60 6.77
N PRO A 169 13.24 8.94 6.49
CA PRO A 169 13.53 9.88 5.41
C PRO A 169 13.14 9.26 4.06
N GLY A 170 12.95 10.11 3.05
CA GLY A 170 12.79 9.65 1.68
C GLY A 170 14.01 8.89 1.16
N ASP A 171 13.84 8.23 0.02
CA ASP A 171 14.92 7.56 -0.70
C ASP A 171 15.92 8.55 -1.33
N GLU A 172 16.79 8.07 -2.21
CA GLU A 172 17.76 8.93 -2.92
C GLU A 172 17.12 9.98 -3.84
N TYR A 173 15.82 9.85 -4.15
CA TYR A 173 15.00 10.77 -4.92
C TYR A 173 14.01 11.56 -4.04
N ASP A 174 14.24 11.56 -2.71
CA ASP A 174 13.37 12.17 -1.70
C ASP A 174 11.93 11.59 -1.73
N GLN A 175 11.74 10.40 -2.30
CA GLN A 175 10.45 9.71 -2.31
C GLN A 175 10.30 8.98 -0.99
N ASN A 176 9.40 9.49 -0.14
CA ASN A 176 8.97 8.80 1.05
C ASN A 176 7.64 8.06 0.76
N PRO A 177 7.60 6.70 0.82
CA PRO A 177 6.37 5.94 0.60
C PRO A 177 5.20 6.40 1.47
N TRP A 178 5.47 6.81 2.72
CA TRP A 178 4.45 7.33 3.62
C TRP A 178 3.84 8.63 3.11
N HIS A 179 4.69 9.55 2.65
CA HIS A 179 4.23 10.84 2.10
C HIS A 179 3.43 10.58 0.82
N LEU A 180 3.94 9.72 -0.06
CA LEU A 180 3.24 9.33 -1.28
C LEU A 180 1.86 8.73 -1.02
N LEU A 181 1.70 7.92 0.04
CA LEU A 181 0.40 7.38 0.44
C LEU A 181 -0.60 8.50 0.74
N LEU A 182 -0.20 9.50 1.54
CA LEU A 182 -1.02 10.66 1.90
C LEU A 182 -1.36 11.52 0.68
N LEU A 183 -0.37 11.83 -0.14
CA LEU A 183 -0.54 12.65 -1.35
C LEU A 183 -1.46 11.95 -2.37
N ASN A 184 -1.24 10.67 -2.65
CA ASN A 184 -2.07 9.88 -3.55
C ASN A 184 -3.52 9.81 -3.07
N ARG A 185 -3.74 9.70 -1.75
CA ARG A 185 -5.10 9.72 -1.18
C ARG A 185 -5.77 11.09 -1.39
N GLY A 186 -5.02 12.18 -1.28
CA GLY A 186 -5.49 13.52 -1.64
C GLY A 186 -5.89 13.64 -3.11
N ILE A 187 -5.07 13.14 -4.03
CA ILE A 187 -5.35 13.12 -5.48
C ILE A 187 -6.64 12.33 -5.77
N ILE A 188 -6.78 11.14 -5.17
CA ILE A 188 -7.99 10.32 -5.33
C ILE A 188 -9.23 11.04 -4.81
N ALA A 189 -9.13 11.72 -3.66
CA ALA A 189 -10.22 12.54 -3.13
C ALA A 189 -10.68 13.62 -4.12
N THR A 190 -9.74 14.29 -4.79
CA THR A 190 -10.02 15.27 -5.84
C THR A 190 -10.68 14.63 -7.06
N ARG A 191 -10.21 13.44 -7.48
CA ARG A 191 -10.81 12.69 -8.61
C ARG A 191 -12.23 12.23 -8.33
N ILE A 192 -12.55 11.89 -7.07
CA ILE A 192 -13.91 11.58 -6.63
C ILE A 192 -14.82 12.83 -6.69
N MET A 193 -14.25 14.03 -6.69
CA MET A 193 -14.96 15.32 -6.65
C MET A 193 -15.89 15.46 -5.43
N SER A 194 -15.46 14.94 -4.28
CA SER A 194 -16.21 15.02 -3.02
C SER A 194 -15.55 16.01 -2.06
N PRO A 195 -16.11 17.22 -1.85
CA PRO A 195 -15.56 18.21 -0.94
C PRO A 195 -15.28 17.67 0.47
N ARG A 196 -16.15 16.78 0.95
CA ARG A 196 -15.99 16.13 2.27
C ARG A 196 -14.74 15.25 2.35
N LEU A 197 -14.48 14.45 1.31
CA LEU A 197 -13.31 13.57 1.28
C LEU A 197 -12.03 14.38 1.05
N MET A 198 -12.11 15.40 0.19
CA MET A 198 -10.99 16.34 -0.01
C MET A 198 -10.60 17.02 1.29
N ASP A 199 -11.56 17.55 2.05
CA ASP A 199 -11.29 18.19 3.34
C ASP A 199 -10.59 17.27 4.33
N ALA A 200 -11.05 16.02 4.41
CA ALA A 200 -10.42 15.04 5.29
C ALA A 200 -8.95 14.77 4.87
N ALA A 201 -8.72 14.44 3.59
CA ALA A 201 -7.38 14.12 3.10
C ALA A 201 -6.42 15.32 3.12
N TYR A 202 -6.90 16.50 2.72
CA TYR A 202 -6.10 17.72 2.70
C TYR A 202 -5.73 18.16 4.11
N SER A 203 -6.65 18.01 5.07
CA SER A 203 -6.35 18.23 6.49
C SER A 203 -5.26 17.27 6.99
N GLU A 204 -5.29 16.00 6.59
CA GLU A 204 -4.27 15.02 6.98
C GLU A 204 -2.90 15.36 6.37
N ILE A 205 -2.84 15.72 5.09
CA ILE A 205 -1.60 16.20 4.44
C ILE A 205 -1.03 17.40 5.22
N ALA A 206 -1.86 18.40 5.49
CA ALA A 206 -1.45 19.61 6.20
C ALA A 206 -0.97 19.36 7.64
N GLN A 207 -1.46 18.32 8.30
CA GLN A 207 -1.11 17.98 9.69
C GLN A 207 0.09 17.05 9.79
N LEU A 208 0.17 16.06 8.90
CA LEU A 208 1.13 14.96 8.98
C LEU A 208 2.40 15.23 8.16
N ILE A 209 2.28 15.94 7.03
CA ILE A 209 3.39 16.28 6.12
C ILE A 209 3.33 17.77 5.71
N PRO A 210 3.37 18.71 6.68
CA PRO A 210 3.20 20.14 6.42
C PRO A 210 4.24 20.73 5.44
N GLU A 211 5.41 20.11 5.32
CA GLU A 211 6.45 20.46 4.36
C GLU A 211 6.04 20.26 2.90
N ASP A 212 5.21 19.25 2.60
CA ASP A 212 4.73 18.91 1.25
C ASP A 212 3.40 19.58 0.92
N ALA A 213 2.63 19.99 1.93
CA ALA A 213 1.30 20.58 1.76
C ALA A 213 1.30 21.76 0.76
N GLY A 214 2.31 22.64 0.86
CA GLY A 214 2.37 23.84 0.03
C GLY A 214 2.69 23.61 -1.45
N SER A 215 3.46 22.57 -1.79
CA SER A 215 3.66 22.16 -3.19
C SER A 215 2.42 21.43 -3.71
N PHE A 216 1.86 20.52 -2.91
CA PHE A 216 0.67 19.76 -3.26
C PHE A 216 -0.54 20.65 -3.61
N PHE A 217 -0.89 21.62 -2.76
CA PHE A 217 -2.04 22.49 -3.03
C PHE A 217 -1.80 23.45 -4.20
N ARG A 218 -0.55 23.81 -4.49
CA ARG A 218 -0.20 24.60 -5.67
C ARG A 218 -0.44 23.83 -6.95
N GLU A 219 -0.01 22.57 -7.00
CA GLU A 219 -0.30 21.69 -8.12
C GLU A 219 -1.82 21.50 -8.31
N GLY A 220 -2.57 21.35 -7.21
CA GLY A 220 -4.04 21.31 -7.26
C GLY A 220 -4.67 22.54 -7.91
N MET A 221 -4.15 23.75 -7.64
CA MET A 221 -4.59 24.98 -8.31
C MET A 221 -4.28 24.97 -9.81
N GLU A 222 -3.07 24.55 -10.20
CA GLU A 222 -2.66 24.45 -11.60
C GLU A 222 -3.57 23.46 -12.37
N GLN A 223 -3.89 22.31 -11.78
CA GLN A 223 -4.82 21.34 -12.37
C GLN A 223 -6.25 21.88 -12.48
N MET A 224 -6.69 22.68 -11.50
CA MET A 224 -8.01 23.32 -11.50
C MET A 224 -8.16 24.40 -12.59
N GLU A 225 -7.07 24.97 -13.09
CA GLU A 225 -7.11 25.88 -14.26
C GLU A 225 -7.30 25.14 -15.59
N LEU A 226 -6.93 23.85 -15.64
CA LEU A 226 -7.02 23.01 -16.83
C LEU A 226 -8.37 22.28 -16.93
N VAL A 227 -9.08 22.10 -15.82
CA VAL A 227 -10.31 21.30 -15.70
C VAL A 227 -11.45 22.13 -15.11
N ASP A 228 -12.64 22.04 -15.69
CA ASP A 228 -13.85 22.75 -15.22
C ASP A 228 -14.47 22.04 -14.00
N TYR A 229 -13.80 22.13 -12.85
CA TYR A 229 -14.29 21.54 -11.60
C TYR A 229 -15.54 22.28 -11.05
N PRO A 230 -16.46 21.56 -10.38
CA PRO A 230 -17.61 22.17 -9.70
C PRO A 230 -17.19 23.26 -8.68
N PRO A 231 -17.99 24.32 -8.48
CA PRO A 231 -17.64 25.43 -7.58
C PRO A 231 -17.25 24.99 -6.17
N GLU A 232 -17.96 24.02 -5.60
CA GLU A 232 -17.70 23.48 -4.26
C GLU A 232 -16.37 22.74 -4.14
N VAL A 233 -15.89 22.11 -5.23
CA VAL A 233 -14.57 21.45 -5.28
C VAL A 233 -13.48 22.52 -5.38
N ARG A 234 -13.71 23.56 -6.19
CA ARG A 234 -12.79 24.69 -6.34
C ARG A 234 -12.59 25.42 -5.02
N GLU A 235 -13.66 25.67 -4.27
CA GLU A 235 -13.60 26.35 -2.97
C GLU A 235 -12.70 25.62 -1.98
N VAL A 236 -12.72 24.29 -1.95
CA VAL A 236 -11.83 23.50 -1.08
C VAL A 236 -10.37 23.68 -1.48
N ILE A 237 -10.05 23.54 -2.78
CA ILE A 237 -8.68 23.69 -3.28
C ILE A 237 -8.15 25.09 -2.97
N GLU A 238 -8.94 26.13 -3.28
CA GLU A 238 -8.58 27.53 -3.04
C GLU A 238 -8.33 27.80 -1.55
N ARG A 239 -9.18 27.27 -0.66
CA ARG A 239 -9.01 27.42 0.79
C ARG A 239 -7.68 26.86 1.27
N TYR A 240 -7.39 25.59 0.95
CA TYR A 240 -6.15 24.94 1.39
C TYR A 240 -4.91 25.57 0.75
N PHE A 241 -4.98 26.00 -0.50
CA PHE A 241 -3.89 26.76 -1.15
C PHE A 241 -3.59 28.08 -0.43
N ASN A 242 -4.62 28.82 -0.01
CA ASN A 242 -4.45 30.10 0.69
C ASN A 242 -3.91 29.92 2.11
N ASP A 243 -4.29 28.85 2.80
CA ASP A 243 -3.86 28.55 4.16
C ASP A 243 -2.43 27.98 4.22
N TRP A 244 -1.99 27.27 3.17
CA TRP A 244 -0.63 26.74 3.01
C TRP A 244 0.06 27.27 1.75
N PRO A 245 0.38 28.58 1.69
CA PRO A 245 1.07 29.13 0.54
C PRO A 245 2.49 28.56 0.53
N GLY A 246 2.78 27.62 -0.39
CA GLY A 246 4.08 26.96 -0.48
C GLY A 246 5.25 27.97 -0.54
N LYS A 247 6.46 27.53 -0.18
CA LYS A 247 7.66 28.41 -0.14
C LYS A 247 7.71 29.31 -1.38
N ARG A 248 7.75 30.63 -1.17
CA ARG A 248 8.00 31.61 -2.24
C ARG A 248 9.41 31.41 -2.72
N VAL A 249 9.57 30.81 -3.89
CA VAL A 249 10.85 30.83 -4.61
C VAL A 249 11.01 32.27 -5.10
N LEU A 250 11.80 33.07 -4.38
CA LEU A 250 12.24 34.36 -4.89
C LEU A 250 13.12 34.08 -6.11
N HIS A 251 12.60 34.37 -7.30
CA HIS A 251 13.36 34.44 -8.54
C HIS A 251 14.35 35.62 -8.51
#